data_AF-A0A2M7DRL3-F1
#
_entry.id   AF-A0A2M7DRL3-F1
#
_cell.length_a   1.000
_cell.length_b   1.000
_cell.length_c   1.000
_cell.angle_alpha   90.00
_cell.angle_beta   90.00
_cell.angle_gamma   90.00
#
_symmetry.space_group_name_H-M   'P 1'
#
loop_
_entity.id
_entity.type
_entity.pdbx_description
1 polymer ?
#
loop_
_entity_poly.entity_id
_entity_poly.type
_entity_poly.pdbx_seq_one_letter_code
_entity_poly.pdbx_strand_id
1 'polypeptide(L)'
;MNIEGMLNVNKPEGITSYDVIRLLKKKLGMEKIGHCGTLDPIASGVLPVLFGRTTKLFDSFIESKKVYRTKIVFGFETDTGDRTGRVIKKNENPPQSPFGKGGIKGGFDEGRIREVIKSFVGEIEQVAPMYSALNYKGRKLYELARAGKIIPEELRRRKVKIHEINLVNYKYPCAEIYVECSKGTYIRSLVIDLGRKLNCFATVSGIVRERTGTFDLDSSVGFDKLKDMTREDICKKIKSPSVPL
;
A
#
# COMPACT_ATOMS: atom_id res chain seq x y z
N MET A 1 21.92 -23.93 -13.06
CA MET A 1 21.69 -23.85 -11.59
C MET A 1 20.24 -23.52 -11.33
N ASN A 2 19.56 -24.28 -10.46
CA ASN A 2 18.21 -23.92 -10.01
C ASN A 2 18.33 -22.81 -8.96
N ILE A 3 17.89 -21.60 -9.30
CA ILE A 3 17.89 -20.45 -8.39
C ILE A 3 16.69 -20.58 -7.45
N GLU A 4 16.95 -20.62 -6.16
CA GLU A 4 15.96 -20.74 -5.09
C GLU A 4 16.31 -19.79 -3.95
N GLY A 5 15.28 -19.25 -3.31
CA GLY A 5 15.44 -18.31 -2.20
C GLY A 5 14.56 -17.08 -2.34
N MET A 6 15.01 -16.01 -1.71
CA MET A 6 14.31 -14.74 -1.60
C MET A 6 15.20 -13.54 -1.86
N LEU A 7 14.62 -12.49 -2.42
CA LEU A 7 15.25 -11.18 -2.60
C LEU A 7 14.27 -10.10 -2.14
N ASN A 8 14.71 -9.23 -1.24
CA ASN A 8 13.95 -8.05 -0.89
C ASN A 8 14.27 -6.93 -1.88
N VAL A 9 13.27 -6.46 -2.61
CA VAL A 9 13.43 -5.39 -3.59
C VAL A 9 12.78 -4.11 -3.08
N ASN A 10 13.49 -2.99 -3.15
CA ASN A 10 12.89 -1.67 -2.99
C ASN A 10 12.32 -1.22 -4.34
N LYS A 11 11.00 -1.38 -4.49
CA LYS A 11 10.26 -0.96 -5.68
C LYS A 11 10.16 0.58 -5.67
N PRO A 12 10.59 1.28 -6.73
CA PRO A 12 10.34 2.71 -6.84
C PRO A 12 8.87 2.98 -7.13
N GLU A 13 8.43 4.21 -6.88
CA GLU A 13 7.15 4.71 -7.36
C GLU A 13 7.12 4.73 -8.91
N GLY A 14 5.92 4.60 -9.48
CA GLY A 14 5.67 4.69 -10.92
C GLY A 14 5.65 3.35 -11.67
N ILE A 15 6.19 2.28 -11.10
CA ILE A 15 6.18 0.94 -11.71
C ILE A 15 5.23 -0.03 -10.99
N THR A 16 4.77 -1.07 -11.68
CA THR A 16 4.00 -2.14 -11.03
C THR A 16 4.90 -3.12 -10.29
N SER A 17 4.38 -3.90 -9.33
CA SER A 17 5.11 -5.05 -8.77
C SER A 17 5.52 -6.06 -9.84
N TYR A 18 4.73 -6.20 -10.91
CA TYR A 18 5.04 -7.13 -12.00
C TYR A 18 6.23 -6.65 -12.85
N ASP A 19 6.48 -5.35 -12.95
CA ASP A 19 7.67 -4.82 -13.63
C ASP A 19 8.97 -5.30 -12.96
N VAL A 20 8.97 -5.40 -11.61
CA VAL A 20 10.07 -6.00 -10.85
C VAL A 20 10.27 -7.46 -11.22
N ILE A 21 9.18 -8.22 -11.28
CA ILE A 21 9.23 -9.64 -11.67
C ILE A 21 9.76 -9.78 -13.11
N ARG A 22 9.26 -8.97 -14.05
CA ARG A 22 9.68 -8.98 -15.46
C ARG A 22 11.18 -8.69 -15.62
N LEU A 23 11.71 -7.71 -14.89
CA LEU A 23 13.14 -7.42 -14.88
C LEU A 23 13.95 -8.64 -14.40
N LEU A 24 13.56 -9.22 -13.26
CA LEU A 24 14.28 -10.36 -12.68
C LEU A 24 14.21 -11.61 -13.55
N LYS A 25 13.05 -11.90 -14.17
CA LYS A 25 12.92 -12.99 -15.16
C LYS A 25 13.91 -12.82 -16.30
N LYS A 26 14.00 -11.62 -16.88
CA LYS A 26 14.94 -11.31 -17.97
C LYS A 26 16.39 -11.46 -17.52
N LYS A 27 16.77 -10.91 -16.37
CA LYS A 27 18.14 -10.94 -15.85
C LYS A 27 18.60 -12.35 -15.46
N LEU A 28 17.71 -13.18 -14.94
CA LEU A 28 18.02 -14.50 -14.42
C LEU A 28 17.65 -15.66 -15.38
N GLY A 29 16.99 -15.36 -16.50
CA GLY A 29 16.54 -16.37 -17.47
C GLY A 29 15.69 -17.47 -16.81
N MET A 30 14.74 -17.08 -15.95
CA MET A 30 13.93 -18.04 -15.19
C MET A 30 12.47 -17.59 -15.09
N GLU A 31 11.54 -18.55 -15.15
CA GLU A 31 10.09 -18.25 -15.20
C GLU A 31 9.39 -18.27 -13.83
N LYS A 32 9.88 -19.10 -12.90
CA LYS A 32 9.22 -19.31 -11.61
C LYS A 32 9.69 -18.27 -10.59
N ILE A 33 9.10 -17.08 -10.66
CA ILE A 33 9.34 -15.95 -9.76
C ILE A 33 7.99 -15.36 -9.33
N GLY A 34 7.81 -15.06 -8.04
CA GLY A 34 6.61 -14.39 -7.50
C GLY A 34 6.97 -13.36 -6.41
N HIS A 35 6.03 -12.52 -5.98
CA HIS A 35 6.24 -11.54 -4.90
C HIS A 35 5.23 -11.70 -3.77
N CYS A 36 5.60 -11.39 -2.52
CA CYS A 36 4.78 -11.58 -1.32
C CYS A 36 3.88 -10.37 -0.98
N GLY A 37 3.10 -9.92 -1.96
CA GLY A 37 2.12 -8.85 -1.77
C GLY A 37 2.36 -7.65 -2.67
N THR A 38 1.34 -7.31 -3.45
CA THR A 38 1.37 -6.23 -4.43
C THR A 38 1.60 -4.87 -3.76
N LEU A 39 2.37 -4.02 -4.44
CA LEU A 39 2.44 -2.59 -4.21
C LEU A 39 1.81 -1.90 -5.42
N ASP A 40 0.88 -0.98 -5.17
CA ASP A 40 0.30 -0.15 -6.21
C ASP A 40 1.40 0.69 -6.89
N PRO A 41 1.20 1.17 -8.14
CA PRO A 41 2.21 1.97 -8.84
C PRO A 41 2.67 3.20 -8.06
N ILE A 42 1.75 3.90 -7.38
CA ILE A 42 2.07 5.05 -6.52
C ILE A 42 2.92 4.67 -5.30
N ALA A 43 2.91 3.40 -4.91
CA ALA A 43 3.63 2.95 -3.74
C ALA A 43 5.10 2.67 -4.04
N SER A 44 5.98 2.95 -3.08
CA SER A 44 7.36 2.49 -3.10
C SER A 44 7.68 1.59 -1.91
N GLY A 45 8.89 1.04 -1.88
CA GLY A 45 9.42 0.32 -0.73
C GLY A 45 9.44 -1.20 -0.91
N VAL A 46 9.41 -1.89 0.23
CA VAL A 46 9.74 -3.31 0.38
C VAL A 46 8.81 -4.22 -0.44
N LEU A 47 9.39 -5.03 -1.31
CA LEU A 47 8.73 -6.05 -2.12
C LEU A 47 9.55 -7.36 -2.04
N PRO A 48 9.21 -8.27 -1.12
CA PRO A 48 9.86 -9.58 -1.06
C PRO A 48 9.50 -10.40 -2.30
N VAL A 49 10.52 -10.93 -2.96
CA VAL A 49 10.45 -11.76 -4.18
C VAL A 49 10.93 -13.17 -3.88
N LEU A 50 10.20 -14.17 -4.35
CA LEU A 50 10.43 -15.60 -4.19
C LEU A 50 10.89 -16.21 -5.51
N PHE A 51 11.88 -17.12 -5.46
CA PHE A 51 12.44 -17.79 -6.63
C PHE A 51 12.29 -19.31 -6.55
N GLY A 52 11.98 -19.95 -7.67
CA GLY A 52 12.00 -21.41 -7.79
C GLY A 52 11.01 -22.12 -6.85
N ARG A 53 11.46 -23.15 -6.12
CA ARG A 53 10.59 -23.86 -5.16
C ARG A 53 10.15 -23.00 -3.98
N THR A 54 10.89 -21.94 -3.64
CA THR A 54 10.55 -21.03 -2.54
C THR A 54 9.24 -20.28 -2.77
N THR A 55 8.73 -20.19 -4.00
CA THR A 55 7.39 -19.62 -4.27
C THR A 55 6.26 -20.39 -3.57
N LYS A 56 6.49 -21.64 -3.15
CA LYS A 56 5.53 -22.42 -2.35
C LYS A 56 5.32 -21.84 -0.94
N LEU A 57 6.23 -21.01 -0.45
CA LEU A 57 6.13 -20.36 0.85
C LEU A 57 5.33 -19.04 0.80
N PHE A 58 4.75 -18.69 -0.34
CA PHE A 58 4.02 -17.43 -0.54
C PHE A 58 3.01 -17.13 0.57
N ASP A 59 2.20 -18.13 0.95
CA ASP A 59 1.16 -17.95 1.96
C ASP A 59 1.77 -17.60 3.33
N SER A 60 2.89 -18.19 3.72
CA SER A 60 3.55 -17.85 4.99
C SER A 60 3.99 -16.38 5.07
N PHE A 61 4.41 -15.80 3.95
CA PHE A 61 4.86 -14.39 3.90
C PHE A 61 3.73 -13.40 3.69
N ILE A 62 2.65 -13.79 3.00
CA ILE A 62 1.54 -12.88 2.77
C ILE A 62 0.81 -12.54 4.07
N GLU A 63 0.79 -13.48 5.04
CA GLU A 63 0.22 -13.32 6.38
C GLU A 63 0.95 -12.29 7.24
N SER A 64 2.23 -12.02 6.95
CA SER A 64 3.03 -11.13 7.79
C SER A 64 2.45 -9.72 7.85
N LYS A 65 2.61 -9.11 9.03
CA LYS A 65 2.28 -7.70 9.26
C LYS A 65 3.08 -6.79 8.31
N LYS A 66 2.50 -5.64 7.98
CA LYS A 66 3.07 -4.67 7.06
C LYS A 66 3.10 -3.31 7.73
N VAL A 67 4.16 -2.55 7.46
CA VAL A 67 4.34 -1.20 7.99
C VAL A 67 4.41 -0.22 6.82
N TYR A 68 3.66 0.87 6.93
CA TYR A 68 3.57 1.90 5.91
C TYR A 68 3.79 3.29 6.48
N ARG A 69 4.50 4.13 5.72
CA ARG A 69 4.50 5.58 5.82
C ARG A 69 3.61 6.14 4.72
N THR A 70 2.57 6.89 5.09
CA THR A 70 1.56 7.35 4.12
C THR A 70 1.37 8.85 4.21
N LYS A 71 1.53 9.53 3.09
CA LYS A 71 1.22 10.95 2.91
C LYS A 71 -0.22 11.10 2.43
N ILE A 72 -0.92 12.05 3.04
CA ILE A 72 -2.34 12.33 2.86
C ILE A 72 -2.50 13.79 2.45
N VAL A 73 -3.45 14.04 1.55
CA VAL A 73 -3.97 15.38 1.29
C VAL A 73 -5.46 15.38 1.60
N PHE A 74 -5.89 16.31 2.45
CA PHE A 74 -7.28 16.52 2.82
C PHE A 74 -8.01 17.41 1.81
N GLY A 75 -9.34 17.31 1.77
CA GLY A 75 -10.20 18.20 1.00
C GLY A 75 -10.79 17.57 -0.27
N PHE A 76 -10.37 16.37 -0.66
CA PHE A 76 -10.96 15.66 -1.79
C PHE A 76 -10.75 14.15 -1.73
N GLU A 77 -11.60 13.41 -2.45
CA GLU A 77 -11.56 11.96 -2.66
C GLU A 77 -11.43 11.70 -4.17
N THR A 78 -10.60 10.74 -4.56
CA THR A 78 -10.48 10.25 -5.94
C THR A 78 -11.06 8.85 -6.10
N ASP A 79 -11.41 8.49 -7.34
CA ASP A 79 -11.93 7.16 -7.68
C ASP A 79 -10.95 6.00 -7.40
N THR A 80 -9.65 6.26 -7.44
CA THR A 80 -8.60 5.30 -7.09
C THR A 80 -8.24 5.32 -5.60
N GLY A 81 -8.65 6.36 -4.86
CA GLY A 81 -8.23 6.60 -3.46
C GLY A 81 -6.81 7.15 -3.31
N ASP A 82 -6.16 7.49 -4.43
CA ASP A 82 -4.84 8.11 -4.46
C ASP A 82 -4.78 9.24 -5.51
N ARG A 83 -3.69 10.00 -5.51
CA ARG A 83 -3.51 11.18 -6.40
C ARG A 83 -3.48 10.86 -7.90
N THR A 84 -3.46 9.58 -8.30
CA THR A 84 -3.46 9.20 -9.72
C THR A 84 -4.86 9.10 -10.30
N GLY A 85 -5.89 9.08 -9.45
CA GLY A 85 -7.29 9.02 -9.85
C GLY A 85 -7.90 10.38 -10.18
N ARG A 86 -9.14 10.33 -10.67
CA ARG A 86 -9.98 11.50 -10.91
C ARG A 86 -10.67 11.90 -9.61
N VAL A 87 -10.73 13.20 -9.31
CA VAL A 87 -11.51 13.73 -8.18
C VAL A 87 -13.00 13.41 -8.38
N ILE A 88 -13.60 12.75 -7.40
CA ILE A 88 -15.04 12.38 -7.37
C ILE A 88 -15.81 13.08 -6.27
N LYS A 89 -15.13 13.53 -5.22
CA LYS A 89 -15.71 14.38 -4.17
C LYS A 89 -14.71 15.45 -3.80
N LYS A 90 -15.20 16.65 -3.55
CA LYS A 90 -14.41 17.78 -3.09
C LYS A 90 -15.13 18.41 -1.92
N ASN A 91 -14.39 18.83 -0.90
CA ASN A 91 -14.97 19.63 0.15
C ASN A 91 -15.17 21.04 -0.40
N GLU A 92 -16.43 21.45 -0.59
CA GLU A 92 -16.80 22.79 -1.07
C GLU A 92 -16.57 23.87 -0.02
N ASN A 93 -16.56 23.47 1.25
CA ASN A 93 -16.20 24.30 2.40
C ASN A 93 -14.92 23.75 3.02
N PRO A 94 -13.77 23.81 2.31
CA PRO A 94 -12.51 23.37 2.89
C PRO A 94 -12.32 24.15 4.18
N PRO A 95 -11.99 23.50 5.31
CA PRO A 95 -11.72 24.22 6.54
C PRO A 95 -10.61 25.22 6.22
N GLN A 96 -10.98 26.47 6.04
CA GLN A 96 -10.03 27.55 5.94
C GLN A 96 -9.37 27.52 7.31
N SER A 97 -8.11 27.09 7.34
CA SER A 97 -7.13 27.31 8.40
C SER A 97 -7.72 27.77 9.75
N PRO A 98 -7.63 26.95 10.83
CA PRO A 98 -8.40 26.90 12.08
C PRO A 98 -9.60 27.83 12.44
N PHE A 99 -10.08 28.70 11.55
CA PHE A 99 -10.87 29.90 11.86
C PHE A 99 -11.90 30.24 10.78
N GLY A 100 -12.17 29.34 9.83
CA GLY A 100 -13.21 29.52 8.81
C GLY A 100 -14.62 29.57 9.42
N LYS A 101 -15.30 30.72 9.28
CA LYS A 101 -16.70 30.93 9.65
C LYS A 101 -17.60 29.98 8.86
N GLY A 102 -18.07 28.88 9.47
CA GLY A 102 -19.19 28.13 8.89
C GLY A 102 -19.26 26.62 9.12
N GLY A 103 -18.29 25.96 9.76
CA GLY A 103 -18.43 24.52 10.00
C GLY A 103 -17.30 23.94 10.82
N ILE A 104 -17.64 23.38 11.99
CA ILE A 104 -16.76 22.89 13.06
C ILE A 104 -16.19 24.04 13.93
N LYS A 105 -16.82 24.29 15.08
CA LYS A 105 -16.16 24.97 16.20
C LYS A 105 -14.89 24.17 16.53
N GLY A 106 -13.71 24.76 16.31
CA GLY A 106 -12.39 24.15 16.64
C GLY A 106 -11.41 23.97 15.47
N GLY A 107 -11.81 24.24 14.21
CA GLY A 107 -10.90 24.12 13.07
C GLY A 107 -10.48 22.67 12.73
N PHE A 108 -9.56 22.51 11.77
CA PHE A 108 -8.89 21.23 11.49
C PHE A 108 -7.76 21.04 12.51
N ASP A 109 -8.18 20.83 13.76
CA ASP A 109 -7.30 20.67 14.92
C ASP A 109 -6.53 19.35 14.84
N GLU A 110 -5.22 19.44 15.07
CA GLU A 110 -4.34 18.27 15.10
C GLU A 110 -4.80 17.26 16.16
N GLY A 111 -5.33 17.74 17.31
CA GLY A 111 -5.90 16.90 18.35
C GLY A 111 -7.03 16.02 17.83
N ARG A 112 -8.01 16.62 17.15
CA ARG A 112 -9.09 15.88 16.48
C ARG A 112 -8.58 14.87 15.44
N ILE A 113 -7.58 15.24 14.64
CA ILE A 113 -6.98 14.32 13.65
C ILE A 113 -6.36 13.11 14.35
N ARG A 114 -5.61 13.34 15.43
CA ARG A 114 -5.00 12.27 16.25
C ARG A 114 -6.05 11.37 16.86
N GLU A 115 -7.13 11.93 17.43
CA GLU A 115 -8.25 11.17 17.98
C GLU A 115 -8.90 10.26 16.93
N VAL A 116 -9.26 10.84 15.77
CA VAL A 116 -9.89 10.07 14.70
C VAL A 116 -8.94 8.99 14.17
N ILE A 117 -7.65 9.29 13.98
CA ILE A 117 -6.64 8.30 13.61
C ILE A 117 -6.61 7.14 14.60
N LYS A 118 -6.56 7.43 15.91
CA LYS A 118 -6.50 6.40 16.96
C LYS A 118 -7.75 5.52 17.01
N SER A 119 -8.90 6.05 16.61
CA SER A 119 -10.14 5.27 16.53
C SER A 119 -10.13 4.13 15.49
N PHE A 120 -9.13 4.08 14.60
CA PHE A 120 -8.96 2.97 13.65
C PHE A 120 -8.15 1.80 14.21
N VAL A 121 -7.52 1.94 15.39
CA VAL A 121 -6.78 0.83 16.02
C VAL A 121 -7.75 -0.31 16.35
N GLY A 122 -7.36 -1.55 16.04
CA GLY A 122 -8.18 -2.74 16.24
C GLY A 122 -8.68 -3.32 14.93
N GLU A 123 -9.74 -4.13 15.03
CA GLU A 123 -10.39 -4.72 13.85
C GLU A 123 -11.34 -3.73 13.22
N ILE A 124 -11.19 -3.51 11.92
CA ILE A 124 -12.04 -2.62 11.13
C ILE A 124 -12.52 -3.34 9.88
N GLU A 125 -13.66 -2.91 9.36
CA GLU A 125 -14.11 -3.31 8.03
C GLU A 125 -13.69 -2.27 7.00
N GLN A 126 -13.06 -2.74 5.92
CA GLN A 126 -12.70 -1.92 4.77
C GLN A 126 -13.44 -2.39 3.53
N VAL A 127 -13.82 -1.44 2.68
CA VAL A 127 -14.22 -1.73 1.31
C VAL A 127 -12.97 -1.73 0.44
N ALA A 128 -12.60 -2.90 -0.11
CA ALA A 128 -11.44 -3.01 -0.98
C ALA A 128 -11.64 -2.17 -2.26
N PRO A 129 -10.68 -1.34 -2.70
CA PRO A 129 -10.83 -0.50 -3.88
C PRO A 129 -11.11 -1.32 -5.15
N MET A 130 -11.81 -0.72 -6.12
CA MET A 130 -12.01 -1.34 -7.44
C MET A 130 -10.66 -1.58 -8.16
N TYR A 131 -9.72 -0.65 -8.03
CA TYR A 131 -8.35 -0.83 -8.51
C TYR A 131 -7.52 -1.63 -7.49
N SER A 132 -7.80 -2.92 -7.36
CA SER A 132 -7.07 -3.83 -6.47
C SER A 132 -6.86 -5.22 -7.09
N ALA A 133 -5.91 -5.98 -6.53
CA ALA A 133 -5.61 -7.35 -6.94
C ALA A 133 -6.55 -8.40 -6.30
N LEU A 134 -7.64 -7.97 -5.66
CA LEU A 134 -8.67 -8.85 -5.11
C LEU A 134 -9.35 -9.63 -6.25
N ASN A 135 -9.55 -10.93 -6.06
CA ASN A 135 -10.27 -11.76 -7.01
C ASN A 135 -11.77 -11.72 -6.75
N TYR A 136 -12.55 -11.59 -7.81
CA TYR A 136 -14.00 -11.74 -7.82
C TYR A 136 -14.41 -12.59 -9.04
N LYS A 137 -15.03 -13.75 -8.79
CA LYS A 137 -15.47 -14.71 -9.82
C LYS A 137 -14.39 -15.00 -10.88
N GLY A 138 -13.16 -15.28 -10.44
CA GLY A 138 -12.04 -15.66 -11.30
C GLY A 138 -11.34 -14.49 -12.02
N ARG A 139 -11.75 -13.24 -11.80
CA ARG A 139 -11.09 -12.05 -12.37
C ARG A 139 -10.61 -11.10 -11.29
N LYS A 140 -9.57 -10.31 -11.57
CA LYS A 140 -9.08 -9.29 -10.64
C LYS A 140 -9.97 -8.05 -10.70
N LEU A 141 -10.19 -7.38 -9.56
CA LEU A 141 -11.04 -6.17 -9.53
C LEU A 141 -10.51 -5.07 -10.45
N TYR A 142 -9.19 -4.88 -10.55
CA TYR A 142 -8.63 -3.88 -11.47
C TYR A 142 -8.94 -4.19 -12.95
N GLU A 143 -9.10 -5.46 -13.34
CA GLU A 143 -9.48 -5.86 -14.70
C GLU A 143 -10.94 -5.49 -14.97
N LEU A 144 -11.80 -5.72 -13.97
CA LEU A 144 -13.20 -5.35 -14.04
C LEU A 144 -13.37 -3.82 -14.08
N ALA A 145 -12.62 -3.08 -13.26
CA ALA A 145 -12.63 -1.62 -13.25
C ALA A 145 -12.24 -1.02 -14.60
N ARG A 146 -11.18 -1.55 -15.23
CA ARG A 146 -10.75 -1.13 -16.58
C ARG A 146 -11.77 -1.47 -17.67
N ALA A 147 -12.59 -2.50 -17.45
CA ALA A 147 -13.70 -2.85 -18.32
C ALA A 147 -15.00 -2.08 -18.00
N GLY A 148 -14.94 -1.06 -17.13
CA GLY A 148 -16.11 -0.28 -16.71
C GLY A 148 -17.09 -1.02 -15.81
N LYS A 149 -16.72 -2.21 -15.30
CA LYS A 149 -17.57 -3.03 -14.44
C LYS A 149 -17.34 -2.67 -12.98
N ILE A 150 -18.40 -2.25 -12.30
CA ILE A 150 -18.38 -1.95 -10.87
C ILE A 150 -18.87 -3.18 -10.11
N ILE A 151 -18.16 -3.53 -9.04
CA ILE A 151 -18.60 -4.55 -8.09
C ILE A 151 -19.21 -3.86 -6.87
N PRO A 152 -20.40 -4.29 -6.41
CA PRO A 152 -21.01 -3.73 -5.21
C PRO A 152 -20.08 -3.75 -3.99
N GLU A 153 -20.20 -2.74 -3.13
CA GLU A 153 -19.28 -2.56 -1.98
C GLU A 153 -19.35 -3.73 -1.00
N GLU A 154 -20.55 -4.27 -0.75
CA GLU A 154 -20.80 -5.39 0.15
C GLU A 154 -20.00 -6.64 -0.23
N LEU A 155 -19.78 -6.88 -1.53
CA LEU A 155 -19.01 -8.03 -2.02
C LEU A 155 -17.49 -7.83 -1.87
N ARG A 156 -17.07 -6.59 -1.60
CA ARG A 156 -15.67 -6.17 -1.44
C ARG A 156 -15.32 -5.80 0.00
N ARG A 157 -16.25 -5.89 0.94
CA ARG A 157 -15.98 -5.71 2.38
C ARG A 157 -15.08 -6.80 2.91
N ARG A 158 -14.07 -6.41 3.70
CA ARG A 158 -13.10 -7.31 4.31
C ARG A 158 -12.75 -6.79 5.70
N LYS A 159 -12.60 -7.71 6.65
CA LYS A 159 -12.05 -7.40 7.98
C LYS A 159 -10.53 -7.36 7.90
N VAL A 160 -9.95 -6.32 8.48
CA VAL A 160 -8.50 -6.14 8.63
C VAL A 160 -8.21 -5.62 10.02
N LYS A 161 -6.96 -5.74 10.47
CA LYS A 161 -6.54 -5.28 11.79
C LYS A 161 -5.48 -4.20 11.65
N ILE A 162 -5.73 -3.04 12.25
CA ILE A 162 -4.73 -1.99 12.47
C ILE A 162 -4.11 -2.26 13.84
N HIS A 163 -2.84 -2.66 13.85
CA HIS A 163 -2.11 -2.91 15.09
C HIS A 163 -1.67 -1.60 15.72
N GLU A 164 -1.19 -0.67 14.88
CA GLU A 164 -0.74 0.64 15.32
C GLU A 164 -0.98 1.65 14.21
N ILE A 165 -1.42 2.85 14.60
CA ILE A 165 -1.52 3.99 13.71
C ILE A 165 -1.22 5.27 14.46
N ASN A 166 -0.38 6.13 13.88
CA ASN A 166 0.07 7.39 14.48
C ASN A 166 0.11 8.51 13.45
N LEU A 167 -0.23 9.72 13.88
CA LEU A 167 0.08 10.94 13.14
C LEU A 167 1.56 11.27 13.34
N VAL A 168 2.30 11.34 12.23
CA VAL A 168 3.76 11.58 12.19
C VAL A 168 4.03 13.05 12.00
N ASN A 169 3.36 13.66 11.02
CA ASN A 169 3.49 15.07 10.70
C ASN A 169 2.13 15.60 10.23
N TYR A 170 1.87 16.88 10.49
CA TYR A 170 0.67 17.54 10.04
C TYR A 170 0.96 19.01 9.73
N LYS A 171 0.59 19.39 8.51
CA LYS A 171 0.57 20.77 8.05
C LYS A 171 -0.52 20.87 7.00
N TYR A 172 -1.66 21.44 7.37
CA TYR A 172 -2.82 21.55 6.48
C TYR A 172 -2.42 22.08 5.08
N PRO A 173 -2.90 21.48 3.98
CA PRO A 173 -3.87 20.36 3.91
C PRO A 173 -3.23 18.96 3.94
N CYS A 174 -1.98 18.84 4.35
CA CYS A 174 -1.22 17.61 4.30
C CYS A 174 -1.03 16.97 5.69
N ALA A 175 -1.00 15.64 5.71
CA ALA A 175 -0.56 14.86 6.87
C ALA A 175 0.32 13.69 6.43
N GLU A 176 1.08 13.16 7.37
CA GLU A 176 1.76 11.88 7.24
C GLU A 176 1.41 10.98 8.40
N ILE A 177 1.09 9.72 8.11
CA ILE A 177 0.75 8.71 9.11
C ILE A 177 1.67 7.50 9.01
N TYR A 178 1.91 6.91 10.16
CA TYR A 178 2.50 5.58 10.31
C TYR A 178 1.37 4.57 10.50
N VAL A 179 1.45 3.42 9.83
CA VAL A 179 0.46 2.35 9.96
C VAL A 179 1.16 0.99 10.03
N GLU A 180 0.99 0.24 11.13
CA GLU A 180 1.24 -1.20 11.20
C GLU A 180 -0.09 -1.95 11.11
N CYS A 181 -0.22 -2.83 10.13
CA CYS A 181 -1.48 -3.51 9.85
C CYS A 181 -1.32 -4.97 9.39
N SER A 182 -2.42 -5.72 9.47
CA SER A 182 -2.51 -7.08 8.97
C SER A 182 -2.45 -7.12 7.44
N LYS A 183 -2.30 -8.34 6.89
CA LYS A 183 -2.52 -8.58 5.46
C LYS A 183 -3.89 -8.05 5.00
N GLY A 184 -4.00 -7.75 3.71
CA GLY A 184 -5.26 -7.33 3.08
C GLY A 184 -5.70 -5.91 3.40
N THR A 185 -5.01 -5.19 4.29
CA THR A 185 -5.29 -3.77 4.58
C THR A 185 -5.00 -2.91 3.36
N TYR A 186 -5.99 -2.14 2.94
CA TYR A 186 -5.86 -1.14 1.89
C TYR A 186 -5.65 0.24 2.52
N ILE A 187 -4.43 0.76 2.41
CA ILE A 187 -4.10 2.10 2.91
C ILE A 187 -4.93 3.19 2.22
N ARG A 188 -5.23 3.02 0.92
CA ARG A 188 -6.13 3.91 0.18
C ARG A 188 -7.52 3.97 0.81
N SER A 189 -8.12 2.82 1.14
CA SER A 189 -9.41 2.76 1.83
C SER A 189 -9.33 3.37 3.23
N LEU A 190 -8.27 3.08 3.99
CA LEU A 190 -8.06 3.65 5.32
C LEU A 190 -8.05 5.20 5.28
N VAL A 191 -7.37 5.78 4.29
CA VAL A 191 -7.30 7.24 4.13
C VAL A 191 -8.64 7.82 3.70
N ILE A 192 -9.38 7.16 2.80
CA ILE A 192 -10.76 7.56 2.45
C ILE A 192 -11.65 7.57 3.69
N ASP A 193 -11.63 6.48 4.47
CA ASP A 193 -12.45 6.35 5.67
C ASP A 193 -12.08 7.40 6.73
N LEU A 194 -10.78 7.68 6.90
CA LEU A 194 -10.28 8.77 7.75
C LEU A 194 -10.85 10.13 7.32
N GLY A 195 -10.74 10.47 6.02
CA GLY A 195 -11.23 11.73 5.49
C GLY A 195 -12.74 11.89 5.61
N ARG A 196 -13.50 10.80 5.43
CA ARG A 196 -14.95 10.76 5.63
C ARG A 196 -15.32 10.94 7.10
N LYS A 197 -14.62 10.27 8.02
CA LYS A 197 -14.85 10.43 9.48
C LYS A 197 -14.50 11.84 9.98
N LEU A 198 -13.57 12.51 9.31
CA LEU A 198 -13.24 13.93 9.52
C LEU A 198 -14.19 14.91 8.79
N ASN A 199 -15.15 14.42 7.99
CA ASN A 199 -16.05 15.22 7.15
C ASN A 199 -15.33 16.20 6.21
N CYS A 200 -14.17 15.82 5.68
CA CYS A 200 -13.36 16.69 4.81
C CYS A 200 -12.85 16.00 3.54
N PHE A 201 -13.03 14.67 3.45
CA PHE A 201 -12.40 13.82 2.45
C PHE A 201 -10.87 13.83 2.50
N ALA A 202 -10.26 12.75 2.03
CA ALA A 202 -8.82 12.62 1.99
C ALA A 202 -8.40 11.67 0.88
N THR A 203 -7.20 11.91 0.35
CA THR A 203 -6.60 11.14 -0.73
C THR A 203 -5.13 10.83 -0.39
N VAL A 204 -4.68 9.61 -0.73
CA VAL A 204 -3.25 9.25 -0.62
C VAL A 204 -2.44 10.03 -1.65
N SER A 205 -1.45 10.79 -1.21
CA SER A 205 -0.50 11.49 -2.10
C SER A 205 0.83 10.76 -2.25
N GLY A 206 1.17 9.87 -1.32
CA GLY A 206 2.35 9.02 -1.39
C GLY A 206 2.31 7.92 -0.34
N ILE A 207 2.94 6.79 -0.64
CA ILE A 207 2.95 5.64 0.26
C ILE A 207 4.25 4.87 0.11
N VAL A 208 4.90 4.58 1.24
CA VAL A 208 6.11 3.76 1.32
C VAL A 208 5.80 2.58 2.21
N ARG A 209 6.00 1.36 1.71
CA ARG A 209 6.00 0.16 2.55
C ARG A 209 7.38 -0.01 3.16
N GLU A 210 7.53 0.40 4.41
CA GLU A 210 8.79 0.35 5.14
C GLU A 210 9.15 -1.08 5.54
N ARG A 211 8.15 -1.94 5.80
CA ARG A 211 8.38 -3.32 6.27
C ARG A 211 7.29 -4.30 5.82
N THR A 212 7.67 -5.56 5.62
CA THR A 212 6.78 -6.73 5.48
C THR A 212 7.41 -7.91 6.23
N GLY A 213 6.82 -8.30 7.36
CA GLY A 213 7.43 -9.31 8.23
C GLY A 213 8.84 -8.92 8.65
N THR A 214 9.82 -9.78 8.34
CA THR A 214 11.25 -9.58 8.60
C THR A 214 11.97 -8.77 7.51
N PHE A 215 11.28 -8.38 6.43
CA PHE A 215 11.87 -7.58 5.35
C PHE A 215 11.62 -6.09 5.58
N ASP A 216 12.68 -5.30 5.59
CA ASP A 216 12.67 -3.85 5.77
C ASP A 216 13.41 -3.12 4.63
N LEU A 217 13.46 -1.79 4.65
CA LEU A 217 14.14 -1.02 3.62
C LEU A 217 15.67 -1.23 3.64
N ASP A 218 16.28 -1.44 4.81
CA ASP A 218 17.72 -1.56 4.96
C ASP A 218 18.27 -2.86 4.34
N SER A 219 17.48 -3.94 4.42
CA SER A 219 17.79 -5.23 3.81
C SER A 219 17.44 -5.32 2.31
N SER A 220 16.92 -4.25 1.71
CA SER A 220 16.41 -4.26 0.34
C SER A 220 17.45 -3.85 -0.71
N VAL A 221 17.24 -4.30 -1.96
CA VAL A 221 18.00 -3.85 -3.12
C VAL A 221 17.14 -2.93 -3.98
N GLY A 222 17.62 -1.71 -4.23
CA GLY A 222 16.95 -0.75 -5.10
C GLY A 222 16.77 -1.27 -6.53
N PHE A 223 15.59 -1.03 -7.10
CA PHE A 223 15.27 -1.45 -8.46
C PHE A 223 16.24 -0.90 -9.53
N ASP A 224 16.69 0.34 -9.40
CA ASP A 224 17.68 0.92 -10.32
C ASP A 224 19.01 0.17 -10.25
N LYS A 225 19.47 -0.15 -9.04
CA LYS A 225 20.66 -0.98 -8.84
C LYS A 225 20.50 -2.37 -9.44
N LEU A 226 19.31 -2.98 -9.38
CA LEU A 226 19.03 -4.27 -10.02
C LEU A 226 19.10 -4.20 -11.55
N LYS A 227 18.79 -3.06 -12.17
CA LYS A 227 18.92 -2.90 -13.63
C LYS A 227 20.39 -2.97 -14.05
N ASP A 228 21.30 -2.49 -13.22
CA ASP A 228 22.73 -2.42 -13.52
C ASP A 228 23.50 -3.68 -13.08
N MET A 229 22.94 -4.49 -12.18
CA MET A 229 23.58 -5.73 -11.72
C MET A 229 23.68 -6.81 -12.79
N THR A 230 24.75 -7.59 -12.71
CA THR A 230 24.93 -8.84 -13.47
C THR A 230 24.03 -9.95 -12.91
N ARG A 231 23.90 -11.05 -13.66
CA ARG A 231 23.18 -12.25 -13.19
C ARG A 231 23.82 -12.78 -11.90
N GLU A 232 25.14 -12.86 -11.87
CA GLU A 232 25.94 -13.38 -10.76
C GLU A 232 25.73 -12.53 -9.49
N ASP A 233 25.70 -11.21 -9.62
CA ASP A 233 25.50 -10.30 -8.49
C ASP A 233 24.10 -10.42 -7.89
N ILE A 234 23.07 -10.55 -8.73
CA ILE A 234 21.69 -10.79 -8.26
C ILE A 234 21.64 -12.13 -7.51
N CYS A 235 22.23 -13.20 -8.07
CA CYS A 235 22.28 -14.50 -7.42
C CYS A 235 22.92 -14.46 -6.01
N LYS A 236 24.00 -13.69 -5.81
CA LYS A 236 24.65 -13.51 -4.49
C LYS A 236 23.74 -12.80 -3.46
N LYS A 237 22.79 -12.00 -3.94
CA LYS A 237 21.81 -11.28 -3.10
C LYS A 237 20.59 -12.14 -2.75
N ILE A 238 20.31 -13.21 -3.50
CA ILE A 238 19.25 -14.14 -3.16
C ILE A 238 19.67 -14.93 -1.91
N LYS A 239 18.84 -14.86 -0.87
CA LYS A 239 19.07 -15.52 0.41
C LYS A 239 18.15 -16.71 0.59
N SER A 240 18.58 -17.71 1.34
CA SER A 240 17.70 -18.78 1.81
C SER A 240 16.49 -18.18 2.55
N PRO A 241 15.30 -18.77 2.43
CA PRO A 241 14.12 -18.26 3.10
C PRO A 241 14.33 -18.30 4.62
N SER A 242 14.38 -17.14 5.26
CA SER A 242 14.08 -17.02 6.68
C SER A 242 12.55 -16.95 6.79
N VAL A 243 11.93 -18.05 7.22
CA VAL A 243 10.50 -18.02 7.51
C VAL A 243 10.29 -17.00 8.64
N PRO A 244 9.39 -16.01 8.48
CA PRO A 244 9.06 -15.10 9.57
C PRO A 244 8.36 -15.96 10.64
N LEU A 245 8.95 -16.08 11.82
CA LEU A 245 8.30 -16.65 13.00
C LEU A 245 7.08 -15.81 13.39
#